data_AF-A0A933DX67-F1
#
_entry.id   AF-A0A933DX67-F1
#
_cell.length_a   1.000
_cell.length_b   1.000
_cell.length_c   1.000
_cell.angle_alpha   90.00
_cell.angle_beta   90.00
_cell.angle_gamma   90.00
#
_symmetry.space_group_name_H-M   'P 1'
#
loop_
_entity.id
_entity.type
_entity.pdbx_description
1 polymer ?
#
loop_
_entity_poly.entity_id
_entity_poly.type
_entity_poly.pdbx_seq_one_letter_code
_entity_poly.pdbx_strand_id
1 'polypeptide(L)' 'MPLLKVGDPAPNVTFRTADRQEVSLAGFKGKQPVVLAFYVRAFTGG' A
#
# COMPACT_ATOMS: atom_id res chain seq x y z
N MET A 1 -3.57 18.18 1.73
CA MET A 1 -3.38 16.92 0.97
C MET A 1 -4.78 16.36 0.70
N PRO A 2 -5.17 16.09 -0.55
CA PRO A 2 -6.52 15.58 -0.81
C PRO A 2 -6.67 14.19 -0.18
N LEU A 3 -7.77 13.98 0.54
CA LEU A 3 -8.19 12.68 1.04
C LEU A 3 -8.55 11.78 -0.15
N LEU A 4 -8.03 10.55 -0.19
CA LEU A 4 -8.33 9.59 -1.26
C LEU A 4 -9.83 9.29 -1.32
N LYS A 5 -10.42 9.29 -2.51
CA LYS A 5 -11.83 8.96 -2.76
C LYS A 5 -11.96 7.76 -3.67
N VAL A 6 -13.13 7.13 -3.65
CA VAL A 6 -13.46 6.04 -4.57
C VAL A 6 -13.37 6.54 -6.01
N GLY A 7 -12.65 5.78 -6.86
CA GLY A 7 -12.41 6.12 -8.25
C GLY A 7 -11.10 6.90 -8.49
N ASP A 8 -10.46 7.42 -7.45
CA ASP A 8 -9.16 8.06 -7.59
C ASP A 8 -8.10 7.01 -7.99
N PRO A 9 -7.15 7.37 -8.87
CA PRO A 9 -5.98 6.53 -9.10
C PRO A 9 -5.23 6.26 -7.80
N ALA A 10 -4.77 5.02 -7.62
CA ALA A 10 -3.90 4.68 -6.50
C ALA A 10 -2.64 5.58 -6.51
N PRO A 11 -2.22 6.11 -5.35
CA PRO A 11 -1.05 6.97 -5.27
C PRO A 11 0.22 6.19 -5.60
N ASN A 12 1.22 6.86 -6.17
CA ASN A 12 2.52 6.26 -6.45
C ASN A 12 3.35 6.20 -5.16
N VAL A 13 3.18 5.13 -4.40
CA VAL A 13 3.90 4.89 -3.14
C VAL A 13 4.83 3.70 -3.28
N THR A 14 6.03 3.86 -2.76
CA THR A 14 7.01 2.78 -2.60
C THR A 14 7.17 2.50 -1.10
N PHE A 15 6.98 1.25 -0.72
CA PHE A 15 7.15 0.75 0.64
C PHE A 15 8.45 -0.03 0.76
N ARG A 16 8.99 -0.07 1.97
CA ARG A 16 10.12 -0.93 2.31
C ARG A 16 9.62 -2.14 3.11
N THR A 17 9.98 -3.34 2.67
CA THR A 17 9.61 -4.58 3.35
C THR A 17 10.51 -4.85 4.56
N ALA A 18 10.16 -5.84 5.37
CA ALA A 18 11.00 -6.32 6.48
C ALA A 18 12.40 -6.75 6.00
N ASP A 19 12.48 -7.34 4.80
CA ASP A 19 13.72 -7.77 4.15
C ASP A 19 14.48 -6.63 3.47
N ARG A 20 14.10 -5.38 3.76
CA ARG A 20 14.68 -4.15 3.21
C ARG A 20 14.54 -3.99 1.70
N GLN A 21 13.69 -4.78 1.05
CA GLN A 21 13.37 -4.63 -0.36
C GLN A 21 12.38 -3.50 -0.58
N GLU A 22 12.40 -2.91 -1.77
CA GLU A 22 11.44 -1.89 -2.18
C GLU A 22 10.29 -2.53 -2.97
N VAL A 23 9.06 -2.14 -2.65
CA VAL A 23 7.85 -2.57 -3.35
C VAL A 23 7.02 -1.33 -3.70
N SER A 24 6.76 -1.12 -4.99
CA SER A 24 5.94 -0.01 -5.48
C SER A 24 4.53 -0.46 -5.83
N LEU A 25 3.52 0.33 -5.40
CA LEU A 25 2.12 0.10 -5.80
C LEU A 25 1.92 0.18 -7.32
N ALA A 26 2.68 1.03 -8.00
CA ALA A 26 2.60 1.16 -9.45
C ALA A 26 2.98 -0.14 -10.17
N GLY A 27 3.82 -0.98 -9.56
CA GLY A 27 4.24 -2.27 -10.10
C GLY A 27 3.11 -3.29 -10.25
N PHE A 28 1.98 -3.11 -9.55
CA PHE A 28 0.81 -3.98 -9.60
C PHE A 28 -0.31 -3.47 -10.51
N LYS A 29 -0.23 -2.21 -10.98
CA LYS A 29 -1.28 -1.60 -11.79
C LYS A 29 -1.56 -2.42 -13.05
N GLY A 30 -2.82 -2.82 -13.23
CA GLY A 30 -3.26 -3.60 -14.40
C GLY A 30 -2.87 -5.08 -14.37
N LYS A 31 -2.17 -5.57 -13.33
CA LYS A 31 -1.78 -6.98 -13.21
C LYS A 31 -2.74 -7.77 -12.33
N GLN A 32 -3.15 -7.18 -11.21
CA GLN A 32 -4.06 -7.81 -10.24
C GLN A 32 -4.71 -6.76 -9.32
N PRO A 33 -5.85 -7.08 -8.69
CA PRO A 33 -6.36 -6.29 -7.58
C PRO A 33 -5.41 -6.37 -6.37
N VAL A 34 -5.32 -5.26 -5.62
CA VAL A 34 -4.45 -5.11 -4.45
C VAL A 34 -5.24 -4.45 -3.32
N VAL A 35 -5.10 -4.97 -2.10
CA VAL A 35 -5.65 -4.38 -0.87
C VAL A 35 -4.48 -3.95 0.01
N LEU A 36 -4.55 -2.72 0.53
CA LEU A 36 -3.59 -2.20 1.50
C LEU A 36 -4.26 -2.11 2.87
N ALA A 37 -3.77 -2.90 3.83
CA ALA A 37 -4.23 -2.90 5.20
C ALA A 37 -3.16 -2.28 6.11
N PHE A 38 -3.55 -1.32 6.93
CA PHE A 38 -2.69 -0.71 7.93
C PHE A 38 -3.08 -1.20 9.32
N TYR A 39 -2.09 -1.44 10.17
CA TYR A 39 -2.29 -1.79 11.58
C TYR A 39 -1.43 -0.87 12.44
N VAL A 40 -1.89 -0.59 13.65
CA VAL A 40 -1.33 0.47 14.50
C VAL A 40 0.07 0.12 15.01
N ARG A 41 0.31 -1.14 15.39
CA ARG A 41 1.58 -1.58 15.96
C ARG A 41 1.80 -3.09 15.80
N ALA A 42 3.05 -3.48 15.58
CA ALA A 42 3.46 -4.89 15.58
C ALA A 42 3.23 -5.56 16.94
N PHE A 43 3.01 -6.88 16.93
CA PHE A 43 2.80 -7.72 18.12
C PHE A 43 1.64 -7.29 19.01
N THR A 44 0.55 -6.80 18.42
CA THR A 44 -0.69 -6.48 19.13
C THR A 44 -1.81 -7.41 18.67
N GLY A 45 -2.74 -7.74 19.57
CA GLY A 45 -3.98 -8.40 19.20
C GLY A 45 -4.85 -7.42 18.41
N GLY A 46 -5.17 -7.77 17.17
CA GLY A 46 -6.08 -7.03 16.30
C GLY A 46 -7.52 -7.47 16.44
#